data_AF-A0A258DD26-F1
#
_entry.id   AF-A0A258DD26-F1
#
_cell.length_a   1.000
_cell.length_b   1.000
_cell.length_c   1.000
_cell.angle_alpha   90.00
_cell.angle_beta   90.00
_cell.angle_gamma   90.00
#
_symmetry.space_group_name_H-M   'P 1'
#
loop_
_entity.id
_entity.type
_entity.pdbx_description
1 polymer ?
#
loop_
_entity_poly.entity_id
_entity_poly.type
_entity_poly.pdbx_seq_one_letter_code
_entity_poly.pdbx_strand_id
1 'polypeptide(L)'
;MVELALPKNSQVKSGKHWPAPAGAKKVKTFKIYRYDPEAGGNPRWDTYDVDVDAVGPMVLDALLYIKNTIDPTLAFRRSCREGVCGSCSMNIGGRNTLACTHGWAEVPGKAVQISPLPHMPVVKDLIPDLTLFYAQYASIEPWLHTDTPEPQTEWKQSPEDREKLDGLYECILCTCCSTSCPSYWWNGDKYLGPAALLHAYRWLIDS
;
A
#
# COMPACT_ATOMS: atom_id res chain seq x y z
N MET A 1 -6.91 -1.36 16.03
CA MET A 1 -6.90 -0.13 15.21
C MET A 1 -5.46 0.06 14.78
N VAL A 2 -5.16 0.22 13.49
CA VAL A 2 -3.78 0.45 13.04
C VAL A 2 -3.29 1.82 13.51
N GLU A 3 -2.03 1.89 13.92
CA GLU A 3 -1.39 3.13 14.35
C GLU A 3 -0.81 3.87 13.14
N LEU A 4 -1.29 5.09 12.92
CA LEU A 4 -0.82 5.94 11.82
C LEU A 4 0.31 6.82 12.34
N ALA A 5 1.41 6.91 11.59
CA ALA A 5 2.41 7.93 11.86
C ALA A 5 1.78 9.30 11.56
N LEU A 6 1.65 10.11 12.61
CA LEU A 6 1.12 11.46 12.50
C LEU A 6 2.27 12.46 12.39
N PRO A 7 2.08 13.57 11.63
CA PRO A 7 2.98 14.71 11.71
C PRO A 7 3.21 15.15 13.17
N LYS A 8 4.41 15.67 13.47
CA LYS A 8 4.75 16.15 14.82
C LYS A 8 3.70 17.14 15.32
N ASN A 9 3.28 16.98 16.57
CA ASN A 9 2.28 17.83 17.23
C ASN A 9 0.91 17.86 16.54
N SER A 10 0.54 16.81 15.80
CA SER A 10 -0.78 16.70 15.18
C SER A 10 -1.66 15.62 15.83
N GLN A 11 -2.97 15.77 15.66
CA GLN A 11 -3.99 14.82 16.09
C GLN A 11 -5.02 14.68 14.98
N VAL A 12 -5.47 13.46 14.70
CA VAL A 12 -6.50 13.27 13.67
C VAL A 12 -7.82 13.87 14.11
N LYS A 13 -8.42 14.73 13.26
CA LYS A 13 -9.71 15.38 13.51
C LYS A 13 -10.83 14.77 12.66
N SER A 14 -12.07 15.08 13.01
CA SER A 14 -13.20 14.85 12.11
C SER A 14 -13.07 15.74 10.88
N GLY A 15 -13.31 15.18 9.71
CA GLY A 15 -13.18 15.86 8.43
C GLY A 15 -14.52 16.25 7.82
N LYS A 16 -14.50 16.49 6.51
CA LYS A 16 -15.67 16.82 5.70
C LYS A 16 -16.55 15.59 5.48
N HIS A 17 -17.86 15.79 5.43
CA HIS A 17 -18.82 14.79 5.00
C HIS A 17 -19.36 15.17 3.62
N TRP A 18 -19.29 14.22 2.69
CA TRP A 18 -19.80 14.34 1.33
C TRP A 18 -21.01 13.41 1.20
N PRO A 19 -22.24 13.94 1.16
CA PRO A 19 -23.44 13.11 1.05
C PRO A 19 -23.56 12.50 -0.34
N ALA A 20 -24.28 11.38 -0.44
CA ALA A 20 -24.58 10.75 -1.72
C ALA A 20 -25.47 11.67 -2.59
N PRO A 21 -25.38 11.57 -3.94
CA PRO A 21 -26.28 12.28 -4.84
C PRO A 21 -27.75 12.01 -4.52
N ALA A 22 -28.60 13.00 -4.75
CA ALA A 22 -30.04 12.86 -4.56
C ALA A 22 -30.60 11.71 -5.42
N GLY A 23 -31.32 10.78 -4.79
CA GLY A 23 -31.90 9.60 -5.45
C GLY A 23 -31.02 8.34 -5.46
N ALA A 24 -29.82 8.38 -4.86
CA ALA A 24 -28.99 7.20 -4.67
C ALA A 24 -29.73 6.11 -3.89
N LYS A 25 -29.72 4.88 -4.42
CA LYS A 25 -30.48 3.75 -3.84
C LYS A 25 -29.62 2.84 -2.98
N LYS A 26 -28.36 2.64 -3.36
CA LYS A 26 -27.41 1.78 -2.63
C LYS A 26 -26.21 2.59 -2.23
N VAL A 27 -26.24 3.13 -1.01
CA VAL A 27 -25.17 3.98 -0.51
C VAL A 27 -24.21 3.17 0.35
N LYS A 28 -22.91 3.30 0.08
CA LYS A 28 -21.83 2.83 0.97
C LYS A 28 -20.98 4.02 1.38
N THR A 29 -20.71 4.14 2.68
CA THR A 29 -19.82 5.17 3.22
C THR A 29 -18.37 4.72 3.11
N PHE A 30 -17.51 5.58 2.57
CA PHE A 30 -16.07 5.45 2.57
C PHE A 30 -15.48 6.48 3.51
N LYS A 31 -14.73 6.05 4.53
CA LYS A 31 -14.08 6.93 5.51
C LYS A 31 -12.60 6.96 5.20
N ILE A 32 -12.12 8.08 4.66
CA ILE A 32 -10.79 8.19 4.06
C ILE A 32 -9.93 9.16 4.87
N TYR A 33 -8.71 8.73 5.19
CA TYR A 33 -7.71 9.57 5.81
C TYR A 33 -7.27 10.66 4.83
N ARG A 34 -7.26 11.91 5.29
CA ARG A 34 -6.87 13.08 4.50
C ARG A 34 -5.80 13.87 5.24
N TYR A 35 -4.77 14.26 4.51
CA TYR A 35 -3.70 15.10 5.01
C TYR A 35 -3.00 15.80 3.85
N ASP A 36 -2.82 17.11 3.97
CA ASP A 36 -2.08 17.91 3.00
C ASP A 36 -1.07 18.77 3.76
N PRO A 37 0.23 18.46 3.71
CA PRO A 37 1.25 19.22 4.44
C PRO A 37 1.38 20.66 3.92
N GLU A 38 1.03 20.94 2.67
CA GLU A 38 1.17 22.27 2.06
C GLU A 38 0.00 23.18 2.44
N ALA A 39 -1.21 22.63 2.60
CA ALA A 39 -2.37 23.39 3.05
C ALA A 39 -2.31 23.74 4.54
N GLY A 40 -1.42 23.09 5.30
CA GLY A 40 -1.35 23.20 6.75
C GLY A 40 -2.51 22.51 7.48
N GLY A 41 -2.37 22.37 8.79
CA GLY A 41 -3.40 21.81 9.67
C GLY A 41 -3.20 20.34 10.00
N ASN A 42 -4.22 19.79 10.67
CA ASN A 42 -4.18 18.42 11.18
C ASN A 42 -4.68 17.42 10.14
N PRO A 43 -4.18 16.17 10.16
CA PRO A 43 -4.83 15.07 9.48
C PRO A 43 -6.30 14.94 9.90
N ARG A 44 -7.14 14.42 9.01
CA ARG A 44 -8.57 14.27 9.27
C ARG A 44 -9.14 13.02 8.62
N TRP A 45 -10.34 12.64 9.07
CA TRP A 45 -11.15 11.61 8.43
C TRP A 45 -12.32 12.24 7.68
N ASP A 46 -12.21 12.32 6.36
CA ASP A 46 -13.34 12.71 5.50
C ASP A 46 -14.21 11.47 5.24
N THR A 47 -15.52 11.67 5.09
CA THR A 47 -16.48 10.61 4.77
C THR A 47 -17.19 10.90 3.47
N TYR A 48 -17.32 9.88 2.62
CA TYR A 48 -17.93 9.97 1.30
C TYR A 48 -19.04 8.92 1.22
N ASP A 49 -20.27 9.36 1.10
CA ASP A 49 -21.40 8.48 0.83
C ASP A 49 -21.53 8.32 -0.69
N VAL A 50 -21.27 7.11 -1.18
CA VAL A 50 -21.17 6.82 -2.61
C VAL A 50 -22.29 5.88 -3.02
N ASP A 51 -22.98 6.20 -4.11
CA ASP A 51 -23.91 5.26 -4.76
C ASP A 51 -23.12 4.15 -5.44
N VAL A 52 -23.15 2.95 -4.86
CA VAL A 52 -22.33 1.83 -5.35
C VAL A 52 -22.86 1.21 -6.64
N ASP A 53 -24.06 1.55 -7.09
CA ASP A 53 -24.54 1.17 -8.42
C ASP A 53 -23.76 1.91 -9.54
N ALA A 54 -23.07 3.01 -9.21
CA ALA A 54 -22.25 3.80 -10.15
C ALA A 54 -20.74 3.44 -10.13
N VAL A 55 -20.35 2.42 -9.36
CA VAL A 55 -18.94 2.12 -9.07
C VAL A 55 -18.65 0.63 -9.26
N GLY A 56 -17.45 0.31 -9.74
CA GLY A 56 -16.95 -1.06 -9.79
C GLY A 56 -16.80 -1.70 -8.39
N PRO A 57 -16.55 -3.01 -8.32
CA PRO A 57 -16.56 -3.76 -7.07
C PRO A 57 -15.35 -3.49 -6.16
N MET A 58 -14.25 -2.96 -6.70
CA MET A 58 -12.99 -2.83 -5.97
C MET A 58 -12.92 -1.50 -5.22
N VAL A 59 -12.18 -1.47 -4.11
CA VAL A 59 -11.92 -0.22 -3.38
C VAL A 59 -11.24 0.83 -4.27
N LEU A 60 -10.38 0.41 -5.20
CA LEU A 60 -9.76 1.33 -6.16
C LEU A 60 -10.80 2.00 -7.07
N ASP A 61 -11.86 1.30 -7.48
CA ASP A 61 -12.92 1.87 -8.30
C ASP A 61 -13.64 3.00 -7.54
N ALA A 62 -13.93 2.78 -6.25
CA ALA A 62 -14.52 3.79 -5.39
C ALA A 62 -13.60 5.00 -5.19
N LEU A 63 -12.30 4.80 -4.97
CA LEU A 63 -11.33 5.89 -4.84
C LEU A 63 -11.24 6.73 -6.12
N LEU A 64 -11.27 6.09 -7.28
CA LEU A 64 -11.28 6.77 -8.58
C LEU A 64 -12.58 7.53 -8.82
N TYR A 65 -13.73 6.94 -8.49
CA TYR A 65 -15.01 7.62 -8.55
C TYR A 65 -14.99 8.87 -7.69
N ILE A 66 -14.65 8.74 -6.39
CA ILE A 66 -14.54 9.87 -5.45
C ILE A 66 -13.62 10.95 -6.02
N LYS A 67 -12.43 10.59 -6.50
CA LYS A 67 -11.49 11.56 -7.05
C LYS A 67 -12.04 12.28 -8.29
N ASN A 68 -12.66 11.55 -9.21
CA ASN A 68 -13.05 12.09 -10.50
C ASN A 68 -14.36 12.90 -10.44
N THR A 69 -15.26 12.59 -9.50
CA THR A 69 -16.63 13.13 -9.50
C THR A 69 -17.00 13.91 -8.25
N ILE A 70 -16.32 13.70 -7.12
CA ILE A 70 -16.68 14.31 -5.83
C ILE A 70 -15.59 15.25 -5.34
N ASP A 71 -14.36 14.75 -5.21
CA ASP A 71 -13.24 15.48 -4.60
C ASP A 71 -11.93 15.23 -5.36
N PRO A 72 -11.59 16.09 -6.34
CA PRO A 72 -10.38 15.95 -7.14
C PRO A 72 -9.09 16.14 -6.34
N THR A 73 -9.16 16.64 -5.10
CA THR A 73 -7.99 16.84 -4.24
C THR A 73 -7.46 15.56 -3.61
N LEU A 74 -8.25 14.48 -3.62
CA LEU A 74 -7.85 13.19 -3.05
C LEU A 74 -6.63 12.61 -3.77
N ALA A 75 -5.58 12.28 -3.02
CA ALA A 75 -4.34 11.73 -3.56
C ALA A 75 -4.07 10.27 -3.13
N PHE A 76 -3.72 9.42 -4.09
CA PHE A 76 -3.32 8.02 -3.90
C PHE A 76 -2.49 7.52 -5.09
N ARG A 77 -1.69 6.47 -4.89
CA ARG A 77 -0.93 5.80 -5.96
C ARG A 77 -1.72 4.64 -6.55
N ARG A 78 -1.59 4.45 -7.87
CA ARG A 78 -2.21 3.36 -8.66
C ARG A 78 -1.54 3.23 -10.02
N SER A 79 -1.51 2.02 -10.58
CA SER A 79 -1.05 1.77 -11.95
C SER A 79 -1.85 0.63 -12.62
N CYS A 80 -1.44 -0.64 -12.46
CA CYS A 80 -1.94 -1.79 -13.23
C CYS A 80 -3.46 -2.02 -13.15
N ARG A 81 -3.99 -2.21 -11.92
CA ARG A 81 -5.38 -2.60 -11.55
C ARG A 81 -5.65 -4.11 -11.41
N GLU A 82 -4.64 -4.96 -11.59
CA GLU A 82 -4.75 -6.42 -11.48
C GLU A 82 -3.82 -7.02 -10.41
N GLY A 83 -3.35 -6.20 -9.47
CA GLY A 83 -2.62 -6.67 -8.29
C GLY A 83 -1.13 -6.95 -8.49
N VAL A 84 -0.53 -6.50 -9.60
CA VAL A 84 0.87 -6.85 -9.94
C VAL A 84 1.88 -5.76 -9.58
N CYS A 85 1.56 -4.47 -9.77
CA CYS A 85 2.55 -3.40 -9.59
C CYS A 85 2.83 -3.00 -8.13
N GLY A 86 2.03 -3.48 -7.17
CA GLY A 86 2.13 -3.11 -5.75
C GLY A 86 1.76 -1.66 -5.39
N SER A 87 1.54 -0.76 -6.35
CA SER A 87 1.46 0.69 -6.10
C SER A 87 0.27 1.17 -5.27
N CYS A 88 -0.85 0.45 -5.26
CA CYS A 88 -2.07 0.83 -4.55
C CYS A 88 -2.20 0.16 -3.17
N SER A 89 -1.07 -0.17 -2.54
CA SER A 89 -1.03 -0.68 -1.19
C SER A 89 -1.46 0.39 -0.19
N MET A 90 -2.39 0.02 0.68
CA MET A 90 -2.94 0.88 1.72
C MET A 90 -3.60 0.03 2.82
N ASN A 91 -3.97 0.64 3.94
CA ASN A 91 -4.73 -0.05 4.96
C ASN A 91 -6.23 0.13 4.74
N ILE A 92 -6.93 -0.98 4.50
CA ILE A 92 -8.38 -1.02 4.24
C ILE A 92 -9.03 -1.89 5.31
N GLY A 93 -9.98 -1.31 6.06
CA GLY A 93 -10.69 -2.05 7.12
C GLY A 93 -9.78 -2.56 8.23
N GLY A 94 -8.61 -1.96 8.43
CA GLY A 94 -7.61 -2.42 9.41
C GLY A 94 -6.56 -3.39 8.85
N ARG A 95 -6.68 -3.83 7.59
CA ARG A 95 -5.73 -4.75 6.94
C ARG A 95 -4.96 -4.06 5.81
N ASN A 96 -3.65 -4.29 5.75
CA ASN A 96 -2.85 -3.86 4.60
C ASN A 96 -3.17 -4.77 3.41
N THR A 97 -3.59 -4.17 2.30
CA THR A 97 -3.96 -4.89 1.07
C THR A 97 -3.83 -3.98 -0.14
N LEU A 98 -4.07 -4.51 -1.33
CA LEU A 98 -4.09 -3.75 -2.58
C LEU A 98 -5.52 -3.29 -2.87
N ALA A 99 -5.73 -1.98 -3.04
CA ALA A 99 -7.06 -1.44 -3.31
C ALA A 99 -7.70 -1.98 -4.60
N CYS A 100 -6.88 -2.38 -5.58
CA CYS A 100 -7.35 -2.90 -6.86
C CYS A 100 -7.87 -4.34 -6.84
N THR A 101 -7.58 -5.10 -5.78
CA THR A 101 -7.98 -6.51 -5.67
C THR A 101 -8.79 -6.81 -4.42
N HIS A 102 -9.21 -5.78 -3.69
CA HIS A 102 -10.02 -5.94 -2.48
C HIS A 102 -11.38 -5.29 -2.69
N GLY A 103 -12.45 -6.09 -2.63
CA GLY A 103 -13.80 -5.61 -2.82
C GLY A 103 -14.25 -4.73 -1.67
N TRP A 104 -14.87 -3.59 -1.97
CA TRP A 104 -15.38 -2.70 -0.91
C TRP A 104 -16.52 -3.35 -0.10
N ALA A 105 -17.20 -4.34 -0.67
CA ALA A 105 -18.26 -5.11 -0.02
C ALA A 105 -17.73 -6.11 1.02
N GLU A 106 -16.48 -6.55 0.89
CA GLU A 106 -15.82 -7.49 1.81
C GLU A 106 -15.38 -6.82 3.11
N VAL A 107 -15.31 -5.48 3.12
CA VAL A 107 -14.83 -4.72 4.27
C VAL A 107 -15.92 -4.67 5.36
N PRO A 108 -15.65 -5.21 6.55
CA PRO A 108 -16.65 -5.30 7.60
C PRO A 108 -17.03 -3.92 8.15
N GLY A 109 -18.28 -3.80 8.59
CA GLY A 109 -18.79 -2.60 9.25
C GLY A 109 -19.55 -1.63 8.33
N LYS A 110 -19.98 -0.51 8.93
CA LYS A 110 -20.85 0.48 8.28
C LYS A 110 -20.11 1.31 7.23
N ALA A 111 -18.82 1.55 7.42
CA ALA A 111 -17.99 2.35 6.52
C ALA A 111 -16.72 1.59 6.13
N VAL A 112 -16.31 1.76 4.87
CA VAL A 112 -15.01 1.29 4.38
C VAL A 112 -13.94 2.28 4.84
N GLN A 113 -13.22 1.95 5.90
CA GLN A 113 -12.14 2.80 6.40
C GLN A 113 -10.87 2.58 5.57
N ILE A 114 -10.29 3.67 5.06
CA ILE A 114 -9.11 3.65 4.19
C ILE A 114 -8.07 4.65 4.69
N SER A 115 -6.89 4.16 5.03
CA SER A 115 -5.73 4.96 5.46
C SER A 115 -4.49 4.61 4.65
N PRO A 116 -3.46 5.48 4.63
CA PRO A 116 -2.15 5.10 4.12
C PRO A 116 -1.60 3.87 4.87
N LEU A 117 -0.52 3.29 4.34
CA LEU A 117 0.18 2.22 5.05
C LEU A 117 0.62 2.69 6.45
N PRO A 118 0.46 1.85 7.50
CA PRO A 118 0.75 2.23 8.87
C PRO A 118 2.21 2.59 9.11
N HIS A 119 2.45 3.45 10.10
CA HIS A 119 3.77 3.80 10.61
C HIS A 119 4.80 4.30 9.58
N MET A 120 4.32 4.89 8.49
CA MET A 120 5.16 5.56 7.47
C MET A 120 4.84 7.05 7.44
N PRO A 121 5.82 7.96 7.25
CA PRO A 121 5.53 9.37 6.99
C PRO A 121 4.57 9.50 5.80
N VAL A 122 3.61 10.42 5.90
CA VAL A 122 2.62 10.63 4.84
C VAL A 122 3.03 11.84 4.00
N VAL A 123 3.17 11.64 2.69
CA VAL A 123 3.40 12.71 1.72
C VAL A 123 2.12 13.51 1.51
N LYS A 124 1.01 12.83 1.17
CA LYS A 124 -0.33 13.42 1.04
C LYS A 124 -1.40 12.33 1.06
N ASP A 125 -2.47 12.53 1.82
CA ASP A 125 -3.62 11.62 1.90
C ASP A 125 -3.21 10.14 2.07
N LEU A 126 -3.39 9.30 1.04
CA LEU A 126 -3.10 7.86 1.07
C LEU A 126 -1.70 7.52 0.52
N ILE A 127 -0.84 8.52 0.35
CA ILE A 127 0.50 8.38 -0.23
C ILE A 127 1.54 8.38 0.91
N PRO A 128 2.04 7.21 1.34
CA PRO A 128 3.17 7.15 2.25
C PRO A 128 4.50 7.49 1.55
N ASP A 129 5.49 7.90 2.32
CA ASP A 129 6.88 7.97 1.90
C ASP A 129 7.52 6.58 1.98
N LEU A 130 8.02 6.06 0.85
CA LEU A 130 8.62 4.73 0.74
C LEU A 130 10.16 4.78 0.65
N THR A 131 10.78 5.93 0.89
CA THR A 131 12.22 6.14 0.70
C THR A 131 13.05 5.16 1.53
N LEU A 132 12.74 4.99 2.83
CA LEU A 132 13.44 4.05 3.69
C LEU A 132 13.27 2.59 3.23
N PHE A 133 12.07 2.22 2.80
CA PHE A 133 11.78 0.88 2.30
C PHE A 133 12.66 0.53 1.09
N TYR A 134 12.77 1.45 0.12
CA TYR A 134 13.63 1.24 -1.05
C TYR A 134 15.11 1.32 -0.72
N ALA A 135 15.52 2.16 0.23
CA ALA A 135 16.91 2.19 0.69
C ALA A 135 17.34 0.86 1.32
N GLN A 136 16.47 0.24 2.12
CA GLN A 136 16.73 -1.08 2.70
C GLN A 136 16.75 -2.19 1.65
N TYR A 137 15.85 -2.14 0.67
CA TYR A 137 15.90 -3.06 -0.47
C TYR A 137 17.19 -2.90 -1.28
N ALA A 138 17.69 -1.68 -1.48
CA ALA A 138 18.97 -1.47 -2.14
C ALA A 138 20.16 -1.98 -1.32
N SER A 139 20.11 -1.89 0.02
CA SER A 139 21.21 -2.28 0.91
C SER A 139 21.49 -3.79 0.97
N ILE A 140 20.56 -4.63 0.49
CA ILE A 140 20.76 -6.08 0.39
C ILE A 140 21.41 -6.49 -0.93
N GLU A 141 21.80 -5.52 -1.76
CA GLU A 141 22.43 -5.71 -3.07
C GLU A 141 21.65 -6.69 -3.96
N PRO A 142 20.41 -6.36 -4.36
CA PRO A 142 19.48 -7.34 -4.93
C PRO A 142 19.73 -7.60 -6.43
N TRP A 143 20.93 -8.06 -6.75
CA TRP A 143 21.35 -8.50 -8.08
C TRP A 143 22.25 -9.73 -7.98
N LEU A 144 22.55 -10.37 -9.11
CA LEU A 144 23.39 -11.57 -9.14
C LEU A 144 24.86 -11.20 -8.91
N HIS A 145 25.49 -11.82 -7.92
CA HIS A 145 26.93 -11.72 -7.66
C HIS A 145 27.60 -13.00 -8.16
N THR A 146 28.67 -12.89 -8.96
CA THR A 146 29.42 -14.04 -9.46
C THR A 146 30.90 -13.88 -9.15
N ASP A 147 31.55 -14.96 -8.73
CA ASP A 147 33.01 -15.00 -8.55
C ASP A 147 33.75 -15.37 -9.84
N THR A 148 33.03 -15.87 -10.84
CA THR A 148 33.57 -16.28 -12.14
C THR A 148 33.15 -15.31 -13.24
N PRO A 149 33.96 -15.18 -14.32
CA PRO A 149 33.58 -14.39 -15.49
C PRO A 149 32.29 -14.90 -16.13
N GLU A 150 31.55 -13.97 -16.74
CA GLU A 150 30.33 -14.30 -17.49
C GLU A 150 30.62 -15.34 -18.59
N PRO A 151 29.85 -16.45 -18.64
CA PRO A 151 30.01 -17.48 -19.67
C PRO A 151 29.66 -16.96 -21.06
N GLN A 152 30.10 -17.68 -22.10
CA GLN A 152 29.76 -17.35 -23.50
C GLN A 152 28.28 -17.67 -23.84
N THR A 153 27.59 -18.43 -22.98
CA THR A 153 26.18 -18.82 -23.09
C THR A 153 25.48 -18.56 -21.76
N GLU A 154 24.24 -19.02 -21.58
CA GLU A 154 23.53 -18.90 -20.31
C GLU A 154 24.24 -19.59 -19.13
N TRP A 155 24.02 -19.06 -17.92
CA TRP A 155 24.29 -19.77 -16.68
C TRP A 155 23.36 -20.99 -16.57
N LYS A 156 23.94 -22.14 -16.25
CA LYS A 156 23.16 -23.38 -16.07
C LYS A 156 22.68 -23.47 -14.62
N GLN A 157 21.38 -23.68 -14.46
CA GLN A 157 20.73 -23.95 -13.17
C GLN A 157 19.88 -25.21 -13.32
N SER A 158 19.87 -26.08 -12.30
CA SER A 158 19.01 -27.26 -12.29
C SER A 158 17.54 -26.85 -12.07
N PRO A 159 16.55 -27.60 -12.60
CA PRO A 159 15.14 -27.36 -12.27
C PRO A 159 14.89 -27.35 -10.76
N GLU A 160 15.54 -28.26 -10.02
CA GLU A 160 15.41 -28.36 -8.56
C GLU A 160 15.95 -27.14 -7.82
N ASP A 161 17.04 -26.54 -8.31
CA ASP A 161 17.57 -25.28 -7.74
C ASP A 161 16.67 -24.09 -8.09
N ARG A 162 16.17 -24.04 -9.33
CA ARG A 162 15.25 -22.98 -9.77
C ARG A 162 13.94 -22.98 -8.96
N GLU A 163 13.38 -24.15 -8.69
CA GLU A 163 12.13 -24.29 -7.90
C GLU A 163 12.26 -23.71 -6.48
N LYS A 164 13.47 -23.66 -5.90
CA LYS A 164 13.70 -23.03 -4.58
C LYS A 164 13.38 -21.54 -4.56
N LEU A 165 13.38 -20.88 -5.71
CA LEU A 165 13.07 -19.45 -5.83
C LEU A 165 11.56 -19.18 -5.87
N ASP A 166 10.72 -20.19 -6.10
CA ASP A 166 9.27 -20.04 -6.11
C ASP A 166 8.76 -19.67 -4.71
N GLY A 167 7.81 -18.72 -4.66
CA GLY A 167 7.36 -18.05 -3.43
C GLY A 167 8.22 -16.87 -2.99
N LEU A 168 9.35 -16.60 -3.66
CA LEU A 168 10.25 -15.47 -3.35
C LEU A 168 10.23 -14.39 -4.43
N TYR A 169 10.43 -14.73 -5.71
CA TYR A 169 10.54 -13.71 -6.78
C TYR A 169 9.18 -13.07 -7.14
N GLU A 170 8.06 -13.66 -6.72
CA GLU A 170 6.71 -13.14 -6.90
C GLU A 170 6.43 -11.90 -6.01
N CYS A 171 7.36 -11.56 -5.12
CA CYS A 171 7.26 -10.34 -4.33
C CYS A 171 7.24 -9.10 -5.24
N ILE A 172 6.11 -8.38 -5.20
CA ILE A 172 5.87 -7.16 -6.00
C ILE A 172 6.28 -5.86 -5.29
N LEU A 173 7.05 -5.95 -4.21
CA LEU A 173 7.53 -4.80 -3.42
C LEU A 173 6.41 -3.83 -2.97
N CYS A 174 5.21 -4.32 -2.67
CA CYS A 174 4.06 -3.48 -2.30
C CYS A 174 4.13 -2.89 -0.88
N THR A 175 5.12 -3.29 -0.05
CA THR A 175 5.34 -2.81 1.32
C THR A 175 4.26 -3.22 2.35
N CYS A 176 3.21 -3.96 1.96
CA CYS A 176 2.13 -4.39 2.87
C CYS A 176 2.64 -5.21 4.06
N CYS A 177 3.55 -6.16 3.82
CA CYS A 177 4.11 -7.03 4.86
C CYS A 177 4.92 -6.22 5.88
N SER A 178 5.86 -5.38 5.44
CA SER A 178 6.70 -4.59 6.35
C SER A 178 5.88 -3.64 7.21
N THR A 179 4.91 -2.95 6.61
CA THR A 179 4.03 -2.01 7.34
C THR A 179 2.89 -2.70 8.09
N SER A 180 2.80 -4.03 8.06
CA SER A 180 1.96 -4.81 8.98
C SER A 180 2.72 -5.33 10.20
N CYS A 181 4.06 -5.22 10.20
CA CYS A 181 4.92 -5.78 11.22
C CYS A 181 5.21 -4.76 12.33
N PRO A 182 4.78 -4.99 13.58
CA PRO A 182 5.07 -4.08 14.68
C PRO A 182 6.56 -3.88 14.95
N SER A 183 7.41 -4.90 14.74
CA SER A 183 8.86 -4.74 14.89
C SER A 183 9.41 -3.68 13.92
N TYR A 184 8.88 -3.64 12.70
CA TYR A 184 9.24 -2.65 11.69
C TYR A 184 8.65 -1.27 12.00
N TRP A 185 7.50 -1.20 12.67
CA TRP A 185 6.98 0.07 13.20
C TRP A 185 7.97 0.67 14.20
N TRP A 186 8.35 -0.11 15.21
CA TRP A 186 9.17 0.41 16.31
C TRP A 186 10.64 0.67 15.95
N ASN A 187 11.21 -0.16 15.06
CA ASN A 187 12.65 -0.14 14.76
C ASN A 187 12.92 -0.23 13.26
N GLY A 188 12.06 0.32 12.42
CA GLY A 188 12.22 0.25 10.96
C GLY A 188 13.50 0.90 10.44
N ASP A 189 14.16 1.76 11.22
CA ASP A 189 15.48 2.33 10.92
C ASP A 189 16.63 1.32 11.06
N LYS A 190 16.42 0.21 11.78
CA LYS A 190 17.43 -0.82 12.06
C LYS A 190 17.02 -2.21 11.58
N TYR A 191 15.75 -2.55 11.71
CA TYR A 191 15.18 -3.80 11.26
C TYR A 191 14.74 -3.68 9.79
N LEU A 192 15.37 -4.48 8.92
CA LEU A 192 15.13 -4.47 7.47
C LEU A 192 13.68 -4.79 7.07
N GLY A 193 12.96 -5.51 7.92
CA GLY A 193 11.58 -5.90 7.63
C GLY A 193 11.45 -7.13 6.72
N PRO A 194 10.24 -7.71 6.66
CA PRO A 194 9.98 -8.97 5.96
C PRO A 194 10.27 -8.89 4.45
N ALA A 195 10.00 -7.77 3.77
CA ALA A 195 10.24 -7.68 2.33
C ALA A 195 11.72 -7.75 1.97
N ALA A 196 12.55 -6.93 2.62
CA ALA A 196 13.99 -6.92 2.37
C ALA A 196 14.63 -8.25 2.78
N LEU A 197 14.20 -8.85 3.90
CA LEU A 197 14.70 -10.16 4.31
C LEU A 197 14.30 -11.30 3.35
N LEU A 198 13.08 -11.27 2.80
CA LEU A 198 12.66 -12.21 1.76
C LEU A 198 13.50 -12.07 0.49
N HIS A 199 13.76 -10.84 0.05
CA HIS A 199 14.62 -10.61 -1.10
C HIS A 199 16.08 -10.96 -0.85
N ALA A 200 16.62 -10.73 0.35
CA ALA A 200 17.96 -11.18 0.71
C ALA A 200 18.06 -12.71 0.62
N TYR A 201 17.07 -13.42 1.19
CA TYR A 201 17.02 -14.87 1.10
C TYR A 201 16.92 -15.38 -0.35
N ARG A 202 16.13 -14.71 -1.20
CA ARG A 202 16.03 -15.00 -2.64
C ARG A 202 17.38 -14.98 -3.36
N TRP A 203 18.32 -14.13 -2.95
CA TRP A 203 19.65 -14.07 -3.55
C TRP A 203 20.63 -15.03 -2.87
N LEU A 204 20.51 -15.25 -1.56
CA LEU A 204 21.38 -16.18 -0.81
C LEU A 204 21.22 -17.65 -1.22
N ILE A 205 20.06 -18.04 -1.73
CA ILE A 205 19.78 -19.43 -2.13
C ILE A 205 19.80 -19.64 -3.65
N ASP A 206 20.07 -18.59 -4.43
CA ASP A 206 20.22 -18.71 -5.89
C ASP A 206 21.61 -19.31 -6.18
N SER A 207 21.62 -20.47 -6.85
CA SER A 207 22.79 -21.32 -7.07
C SER A 207 23.79 -20.77 -8.08
#